data_AF-A0A956FNL2-F1
#
_entry.id   AF-A0A956FNL2-F1
#
_cell.length_a   1.000
_cell.length_b   1.000
_cell.length_c   1.000
_cell.angle_alpha   90.00
_cell.angle_beta   90.00
_cell.angle_gamma   90.00
#
_symmetry.space_group_name_H-M   'P 1'
#
loop_
_entity.id
_entity.type
_entity.pdbx_description
1 polymer ?
#
loop_
_entity_poly.entity_id
_entity_poly.type
_entity_poly.pdbx_seq_one_letter_code
_entity_poly.pdbx_strand_id
1 'polypeptide(L)'
;MPVKTTTISPRPLLRTSALLGGGLLLGISSIALQGCEEGDSPLSGLAEKCGLVCPTEGIAQGNASISGLASVDSFFGAVVDFTAAADGVDAKIRAELDAIALGLGLPEGAAAGEIRTKIEERLMFAVAGGLQVKYQEPKCEASVEVAASAAASCDAEVDPGSVQVQCQGSCDIDASAQADCQASGTLTCVGQAPNLQCEGSCTGTCELMGAATCDGTCRGTCTGECTVLDSQGNCAGACDGNCQGECELSAGGMCNGKCQGECEYTPPGGMCDANVKARCEAMVEANVECKGGCEGEATPPMVKAECEATVEAKAKASVECTPPSVEITWQWSATIDGDLQAQANFRAWVNSFRGQLAGLLAATAKAKILADLAVNLAGAAEGAVQGSIEDLSVEADLKTSIGAGCALLQLPDAVNLINAAGGQLTASVTASGEVFAAIGG
;
A
#
# COMPACT_ATOMS: atom_id res chain seq x y z
N MET A 1 -19.59 -5.28 22.35
CA MET A 1 -18.21 -5.81 22.24
C MET A 1 -18.26 -7.33 22.16
N PRO A 2 -17.84 -7.94 21.05
CA PRO A 2 -17.26 -9.26 21.08
C PRO A 2 -15.75 -9.16 20.78
N VAL A 3 -14.96 -9.57 21.76
CA VAL A 3 -13.51 -9.80 21.61
C VAL A 3 -13.35 -11.02 20.70
N LYS A 4 -12.77 -10.83 19.51
CA LYS A 4 -12.34 -11.93 18.65
C LYS A 4 -11.04 -12.49 19.22
N THR A 5 -11.14 -13.57 19.97
CA THR A 5 -9.99 -14.37 20.41
C THR A 5 -9.52 -15.21 19.22
N THR A 6 -8.39 -14.83 18.62
CA THR A 6 -7.75 -15.61 17.56
C THR A 6 -6.97 -16.76 18.18
N THR A 7 -7.60 -17.94 18.22
CA THR A 7 -6.95 -19.20 18.60
C THR A 7 -6.10 -19.67 17.41
N ILE A 8 -4.77 -19.58 17.54
CA ILE A 8 -3.84 -20.16 16.57
C ILE A 8 -3.92 -21.70 16.71
N SER A 9 -4.60 -22.33 15.76
CA SER A 9 -4.63 -23.78 15.61
C SER A 9 -3.33 -24.26 14.95
N PRO A 10 -2.73 -25.39 15.39
CA PRO A 10 -1.52 -25.91 14.79
C PRO A 10 -1.79 -26.38 13.35
N ARG A 11 -1.01 -25.86 12.41
CA ARG A 11 -0.96 -26.32 11.01
C ARG A 11 -0.75 -27.85 10.98
N PRO A 12 -1.55 -28.62 10.22
CA PRO A 12 -1.23 -30.02 10.01
C PRO A 12 -0.01 -30.13 9.09
N LEU A 13 0.98 -30.88 9.56
CA LEU A 13 2.15 -31.32 8.80
C LEU A 13 1.72 -31.90 7.45
N LEU A 14 2.11 -31.22 6.36
CA LEU A 14 2.02 -31.78 5.01
C LEU A 14 2.92 -33.02 4.95
N ARG A 15 2.29 -34.19 4.85
CA ARG A 15 2.93 -35.47 4.55
C ARG A 15 3.55 -35.40 3.16
N THR A 16 4.87 -35.56 3.11
CA THR A 16 5.62 -35.94 1.91
C THR A 16 5.20 -37.34 1.47
N SER A 17 4.26 -37.40 0.53
CA SER A 17 3.95 -38.63 -0.21
C SER A 17 4.92 -38.77 -1.37
N ALA A 18 5.91 -39.64 -1.19
CA ALA A 18 6.70 -40.18 -2.28
C ALA A 18 5.79 -41.04 -3.17
N LEU A 19 5.60 -40.64 -4.43
CA LEU A 19 4.97 -41.45 -5.47
C LEU A 19 6.01 -41.77 -6.53
N LEU A 20 6.51 -43.01 -6.43
CA LEU A 20 7.18 -43.75 -7.49
C LEU A 20 6.14 -44.17 -8.54
N GLY A 21 6.42 -43.84 -9.80
CA GLY A 21 5.77 -44.35 -11.01
C GLY A 21 6.18 -43.42 -12.16
N GLY A 22 7.01 -43.77 -13.13
CA GLY A 22 7.20 -45.08 -13.76
C GLY A 22 6.22 -45.23 -14.92
N GLY A 23 6.41 -44.50 -16.02
CA GLY A 23 5.55 -44.62 -17.20
C GLY A 23 5.76 -43.61 -18.33
N LEU A 24 6.73 -43.89 -19.20
CA LEU A 24 6.61 -43.81 -20.67
C LEU A 24 6.03 -42.52 -21.31
N LEU A 25 6.91 -41.55 -21.64
CA LEU A 25 6.72 -40.66 -22.80
C LEU A 25 7.99 -40.69 -23.65
N LEU A 26 7.98 -41.56 -24.65
CA LEU A 26 8.93 -41.58 -25.76
C LEU A 26 8.39 -40.68 -26.87
N GLY A 27 9.22 -39.75 -27.35
CA GLY A 27 9.14 -39.27 -28.72
C GLY A 27 8.49 -37.91 -28.94
N ILE A 28 9.07 -36.85 -28.37
CA ILE A 28 9.20 -35.61 -29.13
C ILE A 28 10.69 -35.31 -29.19
N SER A 29 11.20 -35.36 -30.41
CA SER A 29 12.58 -35.17 -30.78
C SER A 29 13.11 -33.90 -30.14
N SER A 30 14.13 -34.05 -29.29
CA SER A 30 15.10 -33.02 -28.98
C SER A 30 15.71 -32.58 -30.30
N ILE A 31 15.16 -31.51 -30.89
CA ILE A 31 15.96 -30.64 -31.75
C ILE A 31 16.97 -30.03 -30.79
N ALA A 32 18.10 -30.71 -30.69
CA ALA A 32 19.30 -30.16 -30.11
C ALA A 32 19.60 -28.85 -30.84
N LEU A 33 19.31 -27.72 -30.20
CA LEU A 33 19.97 -26.45 -30.45
C LEU A 33 21.46 -26.58 -30.04
N GLN A 34 22.18 -27.50 -30.67
CA GLN A 34 23.65 -27.60 -30.64
C GLN A 34 24.28 -26.67 -31.69
N GLY A 35 23.56 -25.61 -32.09
CA GLY A 35 24.01 -24.63 -33.10
C GLY A 35 24.53 -23.31 -32.53
N CYS A 36 24.43 -23.09 -31.22
CA CYS A 36 24.87 -21.86 -30.55
C CYS A 36 26.00 -22.12 -29.54
N GLU A 37 26.91 -23.06 -29.84
CA GLU A 37 28.22 -23.06 -29.17
C GLU A 37 29.08 -21.94 -29.75
N GLU A 38 29.84 -21.28 -28.87
CA GLU A 38 30.75 -20.13 -29.09
C GLU A 38 31.95 -20.45 -30.02
N GLY A 39 31.67 -21.04 -31.18
CA GLY A 39 32.63 -21.22 -32.27
C GLY A 39 32.45 -20.13 -33.30
N ASP A 40 33.57 -19.58 -33.78
CA ASP A 40 33.78 -18.58 -34.85
C ASP A 40 33.14 -18.97 -36.21
N SER A 41 31.86 -19.30 -36.21
CA SER A 41 31.09 -19.69 -37.38
C SER A 41 30.47 -18.42 -38.00
N PRO A 42 30.55 -18.23 -39.33
CA PRO A 42 29.99 -17.05 -40.00
C PRO A 42 28.46 -16.88 -39.84
N LEU A 43 27.78 -17.87 -39.25
CA LEU A 43 26.37 -17.82 -38.88
C LEU A 43 26.10 -17.21 -37.49
N SER A 44 27.09 -17.21 -36.57
CA SER A 44 26.93 -16.64 -35.22
C SER A 44 26.63 -15.14 -35.28
N GLY A 45 27.43 -14.39 -36.05
CA GLY A 45 27.17 -12.97 -36.30
C GLY A 45 25.91 -12.69 -37.14
N LEU A 46 25.28 -13.71 -37.75
CA LEU A 46 24.01 -13.58 -38.44
C LEU A 46 22.83 -13.77 -37.48
N ALA A 47 22.92 -14.72 -36.54
CA ALA A 47 21.93 -14.89 -35.48
C ALA A 47 21.81 -13.61 -34.62
N GLU A 48 22.95 -13.02 -34.27
CA GLU A 48 23.02 -11.76 -33.52
C GLU A 48 22.44 -10.58 -34.33
N LYS A 49 22.76 -10.49 -35.64
CA LYS A 49 22.18 -9.49 -36.55
C LYS A 49 20.70 -9.70 -36.84
N CYS A 50 20.20 -10.92 -36.70
CA CYS A 50 18.79 -11.26 -36.88
C CYS A 50 17.99 -11.20 -35.55
N GLY A 51 18.64 -10.87 -34.43
CA GLY A 51 18.00 -10.81 -33.11
C GLY A 51 17.50 -12.17 -32.60
N LEU A 52 18.23 -13.24 -32.96
CA LEU A 52 17.95 -14.64 -32.58
C LEU A 52 18.82 -15.09 -31.40
N VAL A 53 19.24 -14.16 -30.56
CA VAL A 53 20.06 -14.41 -29.37
C VAL A 53 19.32 -13.83 -28.18
N CYS A 54 19.31 -14.55 -27.06
CA CYS A 54 18.74 -14.04 -25.82
C CYS A 54 19.47 -12.76 -25.38
N PRO A 55 18.77 -11.77 -24.82
CA PRO A 55 19.41 -10.61 -24.22
C PRO A 55 20.49 -11.02 -23.20
N THR A 56 21.61 -10.29 -23.18
CA THR A 56 22.70 -10.52 -22.22
C THR A 56 22.32 -10.12 -20.80
N GLU A 57 21.43 -9.13 -20.67
CA GLU A 57 20.83 -8.70 -19.42
C GLU A 57 19.49 -9.43 -19.24
N GLY A 58 19.35 -10.13 -18.13
CA GLY A 58 18.15 -10.83 -17.74
C GLY A 58 17.27 -10.02 -16.79
N ILE A 59 16.25 -10.67 -16.25
CA ILE A 59 15.29 -10.02 -15.35
C ILE A 59 15.93 -9.56 -14.04
N ALA A 60 16.96 -10.26 -13.56
CA ALA A 60 17.73 -9.87 -12.39
C ALA A 60 18.47 -8.53 -12.55
N GLN A 61 18.70 -8.10 -13.80
CA GLN A 61 19.29 -6.81 -14.13
C GLN A 61 18.22 -5.74 -14.44
N GLY A 62 16.93 -6.06 -14.27
CA GLY A 62 15.82 -5.16 -14.58
C GLY A 62 15.38 -5.19 -16.05
N ASN A 63 15.85 -6.14 -16.85
CA ASN A 63 15.39 -6.27 -18.23
C ASN A 63 14.06 -7.04 -18.29
N ALA A 64 13.01 -6.36 -18.75
CA ALA A 64 11.69 -6.95 -18.97
C ALA A 64 11.46 -7.44 -20.40
N SER A 65 12.26 -6.98 -21.38
CA SER A 65 12.14 -7.33 -22.79
C SER A 65 13.01 -8.54 -23.13
N ILE A 66 12.57 -9.71 -22.67
CA ILE A 66 13.34 -10.96 -22.78
C ILE A 66 12.98 -11.74 -24.04
N SER A 67 11.69 -11.80 -24.36
CA SER A 67 11.13 -12.68 -25.38
C SER A 67 10.82 -11.96 -26.69
N GLY A 68 10.55 -10.65 -26.64
CA GLY A 68 9.99 -9.91 -27.78
C GLY A 68 8.49 -10.17 -28.00
N LEU A 69 7.85 -10.96 -27.13
CA LEU A 69 6.41 -11.18 -27.09
C LEU A 69 5.79 -10.23 -26.07
N ALA A 70 4.77 -9.48 -26.48
CA ALA A 70 4.14 -8.47 -25.63
C ALA A 70 3.58 -9.06 -24.32
N SER A 71 2.90 -10.21 -24.36
CA SER A 71 2.33 -10.85 -23.16
C SER A 71 3.41 -11.28 -22.15
N VAL A 72 4.44 -11.97 -22.63
CA VAL A 72 5.54 -12.49 -21.80
C VAL A 72 6.44 -11.36 -21.28
N ASP A 73 6.76 -10.38 -22.13
CA ASP A 73 7.55 -9.22 -21.70
C ASP A 73 6.75 -8.31 -20.76
N SER A 74 5.42 -8.24 -20.91
CA SER A 74 4.55 -7.53 -19.96
C SER A 74 4.55 -8.21 -18.60
N PHE A 75 4.53 -9.56 -18.55
CA PHE A 75 4.69 -10.31 -17.30
C PHE A 75 6.04 -9.99 -16.63
N PHE A 76 7.15 -10.08 -17.35
CA PHE A 76 8.46 -9.72 -16.78
C PHE A 76 8.53 -8.24 -16.37
N GLY A 77 7.88 -7.36 -17.11
CA GLY A 77 7.70 -5.96 -16.72
C GLY A 77 6.95 -5.80 -15.40
N ALA A 78 5.88 -6.56 -15.19
CA ALA A 78 5.16 -6.57 -13.92
C ALA A 78 6.01 -7.12 -12.77
N VAL A 79 6.88 -8.10 -13.02
CA VAL A 79 7.83 -8.59 -12.00
C VAL A 79 8.84 -7.50 -11.62
N VAL A 80 9.40 -6.79 -12.60
CA VAL A 80 10.34 -5.68 -12.33
C VAL A 80 9.64 -4.55 -11.56
N ASP A 81 8.43 -4.15 -11.99
CA ASP A 81 7.65 -3.13 -11.30
C ASP A 81 7.28 -3.55 -9.87
N PHE A 82 6.90 -4.81 -9.68
CA PHE A 82 6.61 -5.39 -8.37
C PHE A 82 7.84 -5.34 -7.45
N THR A 83 9.00 -5.80 -7.93
CA THR A 83 10.25 -5.78 -7.14
C THR A 83 10.63 -4.35 -6.77
N ALA A 84 10.55 -3.40 -7.70
CA ALA A 84 10.82 -1.99 -7.42
C ALA A 84 9.83 -1.40 -6.39
N ALA A 85 8.54 -1.73 -6.49
CA ALA A 85 7.54 -1.30 -5.51
C ALA A 85 7.80 -1.91 -4.13
N ALA A 86 8.17 -3.20 -4.07
CA ALA A 86 8.51 -3.89 -2.84
C ALA A 86 9.75 -3.28 -2.16
N ASP A 87 10.81 -3.01 -2.92
CA ASP A 87 12.03 -2.35 -2.41
C ASP A 87 11.72 -0.94 -1.89
N GLY A 88 10.88 -0.18 -2.61
CA GLY A 88 10.44 1.14 -2.17
C GLY A 88 9.66 1.13 -0.86
N VAL A 89 8.80 0.13 -0.66
CA VAL A 89 8.03 -0.05 0.58
C VAL A 89 8.93 -0.51 1.73
N ASP A 90 9.84 -1.44 1.47
CA ASP A 90 10.82 -1.90 2.46
C ASP A 90 11.70 -0.74 2.95
N ALA A 91 12.21 0.08 2.03
CA ALA A 91 12.99 1.27 2.34
C ALA A 91 12.18 2.28 3.18
N LYS A 92 10.89 2.49 2.87
CA LYS A 92 10.00 3.33 3.69
C LYS A 92 9.85 2.75 5.10
N ILE A 93 9.55 1.46 5.25
CA ILE A 93 9.42 0.82 6.58
C ILE A 93 10.72 0.99 7.39
N ARG A 94 11.89 0.74 6.78
CA ARG A 94 13.18 0.93 7.44
C ARG A 94 13.41 2.37 7.89
N ALA A 95 13.10 3.34 7.02
CA ALA A 95 13.26 4.75 7.36
C ALA A 95 12.41 5.17 8.57
N GLU A 96 11.15 4.69 8.66
CA GLU A 96 10.27 4.96 9.80
C GLU A 96 10.81 4.28 11.08
N LEU A 97 11.29 3.03 10.98
CA LEU A 97 11.91 2.32 12.10
C LEU A 97 13.20 3.00 12.59
N ASP A 98 14.04 3.47 11.68
CA ASP A 98 15.28 4.18 11.99
C ASP A 98 14.98 5.52 12.66
N ALA A 99 13.98 6.25 12.19
CA ALA A 99 13.54 7.49 12.83
C ALA A 99 13.00 7.25 14.25
N ILE A 100 12.25 6.16 14.47
CA ILE A 100 11.82 5.75 15.82
C ILE A 100 13.04 5.40 16.69
N ALA A 101 13.98 4.62 16.15
CA ALA A 101 15.22 4.24 16.84
C ALA A 101 16.02 5.47 17.29
N LEU A 102 16.25 6.43 16.39
CA LEU A 102 16.93 7.70 16.68
C LEU A 102 16.20 8.50 17.77
N GLY A 103 14.86 8.55 17.73
CA GLY A 103 14.05 9.20 18.77
C GLY A 103 14.18 8.54 20.17
N LEU A 104 14.62 7.29 20.21
CA LEU A 104 14.90 6.52 21.42
C LEU A 104 16.39 6.55 21.83
N GLY A 105 17.25 7.20 21.04
CA GLY A 105 18.69 7.25 21.26
C GLY A 105 19.43 5.97 20.83
N LEU A 106 18.82 5.17 19.95
CA LEU A 106 19.46 4.03 19.28
C LEU A 106 20.10 4.48 17.96
N PRO A 107 21.10 3.75 17.45
CA PRO A 107 21.64 4.00 16.11
C PRO A 107 20.65 3.58 15.02
N GLU A 108 20.85 4.09 13.80
CA GLU A 108 20.17 3.60 12.58
C GLU A 108 20.47 2.10 12.39
N GLY A 109 19.47 1.36 11.89
CA GLY A 109 19.54 -0.09 11.70
C GLY A 109 19.39 -0.90 12.99
N ALA A 110 18.96 -0.28 14.09
CA ALA A 110 18.66 -1.00 15.33
C ALA A 110 17.60 -2.10 15.09
N ALA A 111 17.80 -3.26 15.71
CA ALA A 111 16.85 -4.36 15.56
C ALA A 111 15.50 -4.01 16.18
N ALA A 112 14.39 -4.48 15.57
CA ALA A 112 13.04 -4.20 16.05
C ALA A 112 12.83 -4.59 17.52
N GLY A 113 13.41 -5.69 17.98
CA GLY A 113 13.42 -6.07 19.40
C GLY A 113 14.14 -5.09 20.34
N GLU A 114 15.20 -4.42 19.88
CA GLU A 114 15.89 -3.37 20.65
C GLU A 114 15.06 -2.09 20.71
N ILE A 115 14.47 -1.69 19.58
CA ILE A 115 13.52 -0.57 19.49
C ILE A 115 12.37 -0.81 20.46
N ARG A 116 11.74 -1.99 20.38
CA ARG A 116 10.66 -2.42 21.27
C ARG A 116 11.06 -2.30 22.74
N THR A 117 12.22 -2.85 23.13
CA THR A 117 12.70 -2.79 24.51
C THR A 117 12.88 -1.34 24.98
N LYS A 118 13.44 -0.46 24.14
CA LYS A 118 13.62 0.96 24.49
C LYS A 118 12.31 1.72 24.60
N ILE A 119 11.30 1.39 23.79
CA ILE A 119 9.94 1.92 23.94
C ILE A 119 9.39 1.49 25.30
N GLU A 120 9.41 0.19 25.61
CA GLU A 120 8.91 -0.36 26.88
C GLU A 120 9.59 0.31 28.09
N GLU A 121 10.93 0.44 28.09
CA GLU A 121 11.69 1.13 29.13
C GLU A 121 11.25 2.59 29.31
N ARG A 122 11.09 3.33 28.21
CA ARG A 122 10.68 4.73 28.23
C ARG A 122 9.25 4.87 28.75
N LEU A 123 8.35 3.98 28.35
CA LEU A 123 6.96 3.98 28.79
C LEU A 123 6.84 3.61 30.27
N MET A 124 7.55 2.59 30.75
CA MET A 124 7.54 2.21 32.17
C MET A 124 8.01 3.34 33.10
N PHE A 125 8.96 4.16 32.63
CA PHE A 125 9.40 5.33 33.40
C PHE A 125 8.35 6.45 33.37
N ALA A 126 7.76 6.72 32.20
CA ALA A 126 7.00 7.94 31.98
C ALA A 126 5.49 7.85 32.21
N VAL A 127 4.89 6.68 31.97
CA VAL A 127 3.43 6.54 31.94
C VAL A 127 2.94 5.41 32.84
N ALA A 128 1.86 5.68 33.58
CA ALA A 128 1.15 4.66 34.33
C ALA A 128 0.18 3.93 33.40
N GLY A 129 0.36 2.62 33.24
CA GLY A 129 -0.55 1.78 32.44
C GLY A 129 -0.31 1.77 30.93
N GLY A 130 0.80 2.36 30.45
CA GLY A 130 1.17 2.34 29.03
C GLY A 130 0.53 3.45 28.19
N LEU A 131 0.69 3.35 26.87
CA LEU A 131 0.04 4.23 25.90
C LEU A 131 -1.29 3.60 25.46
N GLN A 132 -2.32 4.43 25.30
CA GLN A 132 -3.54 4.08 24.61
C GLN A 132 -3.46 4.66 23.20
N VAL A 133 -3.23 3.79 22.22
CA VAL A 133 -3.16 4.17 20.81
C VAL A 133 -4.47 3.82 20.12
N LYS A 134 -5.18 4.83 19.62
CA LYS A 134 -6.30 4.65 18.71
C LYS A 134 -5.87 5.11 17.33
N TYR A 135 -6.20 4.37 16.29
CA TYR A 135 -5.90 4.79 14.93
C TYR A 135 -7.00 4.32 14.00
N GLN A 136 -7.18 5.05 12.91
CA GLN A 136 -8.00 4.61 11.79
C GLN A 136 -7.17 3.71 10.88
N GLU A 137 -7.80 2.79 10.16
CA GLU A 137 -7.06 1.99 9.18
C GLU A 137 -6.51 2.89 8.06
N PRO A 138 -5.28 2.64 7.56
CA PRO A 138 -4.75 3.36 6.42
C PRO A 138 -5.63 3.14 5.20
N LYS A 139 -5.95 4.21 4.48
CA LYS A 139 -6.66 4.14 3.19
C LYS A 139 -5.64 3.91 2.08
N CYS A 140 -5.86 2.89 1.27
CA CYS A 140 -4.98 2.53 0.16
C CYS A 140 -5.74 2.62 -1.16
N GLU A 141 -5.17 3.33 -2.13
CA GLU A 141 -5.77 3.61 -3.42
C GLU A 141 -4.92 2.99 -4.53
N ALA A 142 -5.55 2.20 -5.41
CA ALA A 142 -4.93 1.74 -6.65
C ALA A 142 -5.20 2.73 -7.79
N SER A 143 -4.22 2.94 -8.67
CA SER A 143 -4.43 3.73 -9.90
C SER A 143 -5.16 2.89 -10.95
N VAL A 144 -6.35 3.35 -11.32
CA VAL A 144 -7.17 2.75 -12.38
C VAL A 144 -6.47 2.89 -13.73
N GLU A 145 -5.77 4.01 -13.97
CA GLU A 145 -5.01 4.22 -15.21
C GLU A 145 -3.88 3.21 -15.37
N VAL A 146 -3.17 2.88 -14.29
CA VAL A 146 -2.10 1.87 -14.34
C VAL A 146 -2.70 0.50 -14.69
N ALA A 147 -3.81 0.11 -14.06
CA ALA A 147 -4.50 -1.15 -14.39
C ALA A 147 -4.96 -1.20 -15.86
N ALA A 148 -5.55 -0.11 -16.37
CA ALA A 148 -6.00 -0.02 -17.76
C ALA A 148 -4.83 -0.07 -18.75
N SER A 149 -3.73 0.64 -18.45
CA SER A 149 -2.53 0.61 -19.29
C SER A 149 -1.85 -0.75 -19.32
N ALA A 150 -1.87 -1.48 -18.19
CA ALA A 150 -1.37 -2.84 -18.08
C ALA A 150 -2.22 -3.80 -18.93
N ALA A 151 -3.55 -3.65 -18.88
CA ALA A 151 -4.48 -4.48 -19.64
C ALA A 151 -4.26 -4.29 -21.16
N ALA A 152 -4.19 -3.04 -21.61
CA ALA A 152 -3.95 -2.72 -23.02
C ALA A 152 -2.56 -3.15 -23.52
N SER A 153 -1.55 -3.16 -22.63
CA SER A 153 -0.19 -3.61 -22.99
C SER A 153 -0.10 -5.13 -23.14
N CYS A 154 -0.94 -5.86 -22.41
CA CYS A 154 -0.93 -7.32 -22.40
C CYS A 154 -1.88 -7.92 -23.45
N ASP A 155 -3.06 -7.32 -23.63
CA ASP A 155 -4.05 -7.78 -24.60
C ASP A 155 -4.37 -6.68 -25.62
N ALA A 156 -3.91 -6.88 -26.86
CA ALA A 156 -4.10 -5.94 -27.96
C ALA A 156 -5.58 -5.74 -28.36
N GLU A 157 -6.48 -6.60 -27.89
CA GLU A 157 -7.92 -6.49 -28.12
C GLU A 157 -8.60 -5.54 -27.13
N VAL A 158 -7.89 -5.10 -26.09
CA VAL A 158 -8.41 -4.18 -25.07
C VAL A 158 -8.07 -2.75 -25.45
N ASP A 159 -9.09 -1.94 -25.75
CA ASP A 159 -8.92 -0.49 -25.92
C ASP A 159 -8.79 0.15 -24.52
N PRO A 160 -7.65 0.79 -24.19
CA PRO A 160 -7.44 1.44 -22.89
C PRO A 160 -8.49 2.52 -22.59
N GLY A 161 -9.15 3.09 -23.61
CA GLY A 161 -10.24 4.06 -23.43
C GLY A 161 -11.59 3.45 -23.03
N SER A 162 -11.69 2.12 -22.99
CA SER A 162 -12.92 1.36 -22.69
C SER A 162 -12.82 0.47 -21.44
N VAL A 163 -11.66 0.48 -20.78
CA VAL A 163 -11.42 -0.35 -19.59
C VAL A 163 -12.22 0.19 -18.41
N GLN A 164 -13.24 -0.56 -18.02
CA GLN A 164 -14.00 -0.32 -16.79
C GLN A 164 -13.40 -1.16 -15.66
N VAL A 165 -12.71 -0.52 -14.73
CA VAL A 165 -12.30 -1.15 -13.47
C VAL A 165 -13.48 -1.05 -12.50
N GLN A 166 -13.97 -2.19 -12.03
CA GLN A 166 -15.01 -2.20 -11.00
C GLN A 166 -14.35 -1.97 -9.65
N CYS A 167 -14.67 -0.86 -9.01
CA CYS A 167 -14.20 -0.54 -7.66
C CYS A 167 -15.25 -0.94 -6.63
N GLN A 168 -14.98 -1.99 -5.85
CA GLN A 168 -15.81 -2.34 -4.70
C GLN A 168 -15.35 -1.52 -3.48
N GLY A 169 -15.73 -0.24 -3.46
CA GLY A 169 -15.40 0.67 -2.37
C GLY A 169 -15.64 2.13 -2.72
N SER A 170 -14.65 2.99 -2.43
CA SER A 170 -14.73 4.42 -2.72
C SER A 170 -13.95 4.73 -4.00
N CYS A 171 -14.53 5.58 -4.84
CA CYS A 171 -14.04 5.84 -6.19
C CYS A 171 -13.96 7.34 -6.43
N ASP A 172 -12.79 7.83 -6.85
CA ASP A 172 -12.64 9.23 -7.28
C ASP A 172 -13.35 9.42 -8.63
N ILE A 173 -14.24 10.42 -8.70
CA ILE A 173 -15.10 10.68 -9.85
C ILE A 173 -15.01 12.13 -10.33
N ASP A 174 -15.15 12.32 -11.63
CA ASP A 174 -15.25 13.65 -12.24
C ASP A 174 -16.56 14.35 -11.88
N ALA A 175 -16.57 15.68 -12.00
CA ALA A 175 -17.76 16.51 -11.79
C ALA A 175 -18.97 16.06 -12.63
N SER A 176 -18.75 15.49 -13.81
CA SER A 176 -19.81 14.96 -14.68
C SER A 176 -20.47 13.69 -14.14
N ALA A 177 -19.78 12.90 -13.31
CA ALA A 177 -20.27 11.63 -12.77
C ALA A 177 -20.84 11.75 -11.35
N GLN A 178 -20.81 12.95 -10.74
CA GLN A 178 -21.37 13.19 -9.40
C GLN A 178 -22.88 12.93 -9.35
N ALA A 179 -23.60 13.31 -10.41
CA ALA A 179 -25.04 13.07 -10.51
C ALA A 179 -25.36 11.56 -10.58
N ASP A 180 -24.54 10.78 -11.27
CA ASP A 180 -24.70 9.33 -11.36
C ASP A 180 -24.39 8.67 -10.02
N CYS A 181 -23.33 9.13 -9.34
CA CYS A 181 -22.98 8.67 -8.00
C CYS A 181 -24.11 8.87 -6.99
N GLN A 182 -24.77 10.03 -7.00
CA GLN A 182 -25.91 10.27 -6.10
C GLN A 182 -27.07 9.29 -6.33
N ALA A 183 -27.27 8.85 -7.57
CA ALA A 183 -28.32 7.89 -7.89
C ALA A 183 -27.97 6.48 -7.40
N SER A 184 -26.67 6.18 -7.22
CA SER A 184 -26.16 4.83 -7.01
C SER A 184 -25.34 4.62 -5.73
N GLY A 185 -25.14 5.66 -4.92
CA GLY A 185 -24.23 5.64 -3.76
C GLY A 185 -24.21 6.95 -2.95
N THR A 186 -23.21 7.06 -2.07
CA THR A 186 -22.98 8.26 -1.23
C THR A 186 -21.88 9.11 -1.85
N LEU A 187 -22.16 10.39 -2.09
CA LEU A 187 -21.17 11.37 -2.57
C LEU A 187 -20.46 12.02 -1.37
N THR A 188 -19.14 11.87 -1.31
CA THR A 188 -18.25 12.52 -0.33
C THR A 188 -17.31 13.45 -1.06
N CYS A 189 -17.16 14.68 -0.58
CA CYS A 189 -16.24 15.66 -1.14
C CYS A 189 -15.02 15.79 -0.26
N VAL A 190 -13.83 15.73 -0.86
CA VAL A 190 -12.54 15.85 -0.18
C VAL A 190 -11.83 17.12 -0.66
N GLY A 191 -11.53 18.03 0.27
CA GLY A 191 -10.85 19.28 -0.02
C GLY A 191 -9.66 19.56 0.88
N GLN A 192 -8.62 20.18 0.32
CA GLN A 192 -7.44 20.61 1.07
C GLN A 192 -7.47 22.11 1.38
N ALA A 193 -6.99 22.46 2.58
CA ALA A 193 -6.68 23.81 3.07
C ALA A 193 -5.95 24.72 2.03
N PRO A 194 -6.02 26.07 2.14
CA PRO A 194 -6.28 26.86 3.35
C PRO A 194 -7.64 27.56 3.50
N ASN A 195 -8.57 27.45 2.55
CA ASN A 195 -9.81 28.25 2.58
C ASN A 195 -11.12 27.44 2.60
N LEU A 196 -11.05 26.15 2.90
CA LEU A 196 -12.27 25.33 2.94
C LEU A 196 -13.00 25.51 4.27
N GLN A 197 -14.22 26.08 4.20
CA GLN A 197 -15.18 25.96 5.30
C GLN A 197 -15.68 24.52 5.31
N CYS A 198 -15.30 23.78 6.33
CA CYS A 198 -15.66 22.38 6.50
C CYS A 198 -16.85 22.30 7.45
N GLU A 199 -17.93 21.65 7.03
CA GLU A 199 -19.03 21.16 7.89
C GLU A 199 -18.96 19.63 7.91
N GLY A 200 -17.80 19.09 8.28
CA GLY A 200 -17.46 17.69 8.07
C GLY A 200 -16.30 17.20 8.93
N SER A 201 -15.76 16.05 8.57
CA SER A 201 -14.59 15.45 9.22
C SER A 201 -13.33 16.18 8.77
N CYS A 202 -12.57 16.75 9.70
CA CYS A 202 -11.31 17.44 9.41
C CYS A 202 -10.14 16.67 10.01
N THR A 203 -9.16 16.35 9.18
CA THR A 203 -7.86 15.83 9.61
C THR A 203 -6.85 16.98 9.65
N GLY A 204 -6.71 17.62 10.81
CA GLY A 204 -5.79 18.75 11.01
C GLY A 204 -6.21 19.70 12.14
N THR A 205 -5.73 20.94 12.08
CA THR A 205 -6.16 22.00 12.98
C THR A 205 -7.46 22.63 12.47
N CYS A 206 -8.47 22.69 13.34
CA CYS A 206 -9.73 23.36 13.07
C CYS A 206 -9.70 24.73 13.76
N GLU A 207 -9.70 25.79 12.96
CA GLU A 207 -9.88 27.14 13.45
C GLU A 207 -11.38 27.39 13.64
N LEU A 208 -11.80 27.44 14.91
CA LEU A 208 -13.20 27.58 15.27
C LEU A 208 -13.62 29.05 15.17
N MET A 209 -14.65 29.34 14.37
CA MET A 209 -15.21 30.69 14.25
C MET A 209 -16.10 31.09 15.45
N GLY A 210 -16.32 30.17 16.40
CA GLY A 210 -17.14 30.36 17.59
C GLY A 210 -16.79 29.33 18.68
N ALA A 211 -17.42 29.44 19.84
CA ALA A 211 -17.24 28.46 20.91
C ALA A 211 -17.93 27.14 20.50
N ALA A 212 -17.15 26.09 20.22
CA ALA A 212 -17.67 24.78 19.81
C ALA A 212 -17.02 23.65 20.60
N THR A 213 -17.71 22.52 20.70
CA THR A 213 -17.14 21.29 21.27
C THR A 213 -15.95 20.83 20.43
N CYS A 214 -14.84 20.54 21.11
CA CYS A 214 -13.59 20.12 20.51
C CYS A 214 -13.25 18.72 21.03
N ASP A 215 -13.33 17.70 20.16
CA ASP A 215 -12.99 16.31 20.51
C ASP A 215 -11.48 16.05 20.63
N GLY A 216 -10.66 17.10 20.55
CA GLY A 216 -9.19 17.04 20.58
C GLY A 216 -8.57 17.94 21.63
N THR A 217 -7.38 18.48 21.33
CA THR A 217 -6.70 19.42 22.23
C THR A 217 -7.15 20.84 21.92
N CYS A 218 -7.84 21.46 22.89
CA CYS A 218 -8.19 22.87 22.81
C CYS A 218 -6.98 23.73 23.15
N ARG A 219 -6.63 24.66 22.25
CA ARG A 219 -5.66 25.73 22.45
C ARG A 219 -6.38 27.08 22.44
N GLY A 220 -6.90 27.49 23.59
CA GLY A 220 -7.69 28.72 23.69
C GLY A 220 -8.53 28.82 24.95
N THR A 221 -9.66 29.53 24.87
CA THR A 221 -10.56 29.69 26.01
C THR A 221 -11.50 28.48 26.08
N CYS A 222 -11.49 27.75 27.18
CA CYS A 222 -12.44 26.67 27.44
C CYS A 222 -13.56 27.17 28.35
N THR A 223 -14.82 26.97 27.97
CA THR A 223 -15.96 27.35 28.82
C THR A 223 -16.27 26.35 29.95
N GLY A 224 -15.56 25.21 29.98
CA GLY A 224 -15.70 24.14 30.97
C GLY A 224 -14.42 23.87 31.74
N GLU A 225 -14.29 22.68 32.34
CA GLU A 225 -13.01 22.24 32.91
C GLU A 225 -12.02 21.94 31.80
N CYS A 226 -10.83 22.53 31.91
CA CYS A 226 -9.71 22.22 31.04
C CYS A 226 -8.71 21.33 31.78
N THR A 227 -8.29 20.24 31.15
CA THR A 227 -7.34 19.31 31.78
C THR A 227 -5.95 19.89 31.97
N VAL A 228 -5.55 20.88 31.14
CA VAL A 228 -4.23 21.51 31.20
C VAL A 228 -4.33 22.98 30.80
N LEU A 229 -3.81 23.88 31.63
CA LEU A 229 -3.67 25.30 31.31
C LEU A 229 -2.23 25.62 30.87
N ASP A 230 -2.07 26.54 29.91
CA ASP A 230 -0.77 27.08 29.52
C ASP A 230 -0.26 28.15 30.49
N SER A 231 0.93 28.70 30.22
CA SER A 231 1.55 29.75 31.04
C SER A 231 0.81 31.09 31.03
N GLN A 232 -0.15 31.26 30.12
CA GLN A 232 -0.98 32.45 29.97
C GLN A 232 -2.39 32.25 30.54
N GLY A 233 -2.70 31.04 31.05
CA GLY A 233 -4.00 30.67 31.61
C GLY A 233 -5.02 30.23 30.56
N ASN A 234 -4.62 30.01 29.31
CA ASN A 234 -5.49 29.42 28.29
C ASN A 234 -5.52 27.90 28.44
N CYS A 235 -6.60 27.27 27.98
CA CYS A 235 -6.68 25.83 27.85
C CYS A 235 -5.68 25.35 26.78
N ALA A 236 -4.91 24.33 27.12
CA ALA A 236 -3.95 23.63 26.27
C ALA A 236 -4.12 22.10 26.41
N GLY A 237 -5.37 21.66 26.56
CA GLY A 237 -5.74 20.30 26.90
C GLY A 237 -7.16 19.96 26.44
N ALA A 238 -7.69 18.83 26.92
CA ALA A 238 -9.07 18.46 26.71
C ALA A 238 -9.99 19.44 27.47
N CYS A 239 -11.05 19.88 26.81
CA CYS A 239 -12.02 20.84 27.33
C CYS A 239 -13.39 20.16 27.44
N ASP A 240 -13.98 20.09 28.64
CA ASP A 240 -15.33 19.51 28.87
C ASP A 240 -16.47 20.49 28.50
N GLY A 241 -16.20 21.39 27.57
CA GLY A 241 -17.11 22.46 27.17
C GLY A 241 -16.78 22.96 25.78
N ASN A 242 -17.09 24.22 25.52
CA ASN A 242 -16.77 24.83 24.24
C ASN A 242 -15.36 25.40 24.26
N CYS A 243 -14.56 24.99 23.28
CA CYS A 243 -13.27 25.59 22.97
C CYS A 243 -13.49 26.80 22.07
N GLN A 244 -12.87 27.92 22.43
CA GLN A 244 -12.82 29.14 21.62
C GLN A 244 -11.35 29.45 21.32
N GLY A 245 -10.91 29.15 20.09
CA GLY A 245 -9.51 29.20 19.68
C GLY A 245 -9.20 28.13 18.63
N GLU A 246 -7.97 27.60 18.66
CA GLU A 246 -7.57 26.49 17.81
C GLU A 246 -7.96 25.16 18.46
N CYS A 247 -8.69 24.33 17.72
CA CYS A 247 -8.96 22.96 18.12
C CYS A 247 -8.07 22.03 17.29
N GLU A 248 -7.09 21.43 17.95
CA GLU A 248 -6.24 20.39 17.36
C GLU A 248 -7.04 19.07 17.44
N LEU A 249 -7.81 18.77 16.39
CA LEU A 249 -8.79 17.68 16.39
C LEU A 249 -8.12 16.31 16.51
N SER A 250 -8.81 15.41 17.20
CA SER A 250 -8.55 13.98 17.11
C SER A 250 -8.85 13.49 15.68
N ALA A 251 -8.23 12.38 15.29
CA ALA A 251 -8.41 11.71 14.00
C ALA A 251 -9.87 11.70 13.50
N GLY A 252 -10.20 12.52 12.48
CA GLY A 252 -11.55 12.58 11.90
C GLY A 252 -12.60 13.28 12.77
N GLY A 253 -12.20 14.22 13.62
CA GLY A 253 -13.11 15.03 14.41
C GLY A 253 -14.00 15.95 13.55
N MET A 254 -15.22 16.21 14.01
CA MET A 254 -16.13 17.11 13.31
C MET A 254 -15.66 18.56 13.49
N CYS A 255 -15.38 19.25 12.38
CA CYS A 255 -15.05 20.66 12.34
C CYS A 255 -16.23 21.42 11.71
N ASN A 256 -16.71 22.46 12.38
CA ASN A 256 -17.65 23.45 11.84
C ASN A 256 -16.92 24.79 11.72
N GLY A 257 -15.91 24.84 10.84
CA GLY A 257 -14.94 25.94 10.80
C GLY A 257 -13.95 25.84 9.65
N LYS A 258 -12.85 26.59 9.75
CA LYS A 258 -11.76 26.49 8.76
C LYS A 258 -10.86 25.33 9.13
N CYS A 259 -10.86 24.30 8.28
CA CYS A 259 -9.94 23.17 8.41
C CYS A 259 -8.60 23.53 7.74
N GLN A 260 -7.53 23.61 8.53
CA GLN A 260 -6.16 23.72 8.02
C GLN A 260 -5.56 22.31 7.81
N GLY A 261 -6.30 21.48 7.07
CA GLY A 261 -5.96 20.10 6.78
C GLY A 261 -6.79 19.58 5.61
N GLU A 262 -7.06 18.28 5.61
CA GLU A 262 -8.00 17.68 4.68
C GLU A 262 -9.39 17.62 5.31
N CYS A 263 -10.41 18.01 4.55
CA CYS A 263 -11.80 18.01 4.97
C CYS A 263 -12.60 17.07 4.08
N GLU A 264 -13.24 16.08 4.72
CA GLU A 264 -14.22 15.19 4.11
C GLU A 264 -15.63 15.62 4.55
N TYR A 265 -16.53 15.90 3.61
CA TYR A 265 -17.92 16.25 3.90
C TYR A 265 -18.90 15.72 2.85
N THR A 266 -20.14 15.47 3.24
CA THR A 266 -21.23 15.10 2.34
C THR A 266 -22.05 16.35 2.00
N PRO A 267 -22.08 16.80 0.73
CA PRO A 267 -22.76 18.05 0.37
C PRO A 267 -24.28 17.87 0.42
N PRO A 268 -25.03 18.74 1.13
CA PRO A 268 -26.50 18.67 1.16
C PRO A 268 -27.15 18.94 -0.21
N GLY A 269 -26.44 19.64 -1.10
CA GLY A 269 -26.88 19.95 -2.47
C GLY A 269 -26.51 18.90 -3.52
N GLY A 270 -25.77 17.85 -3.13
CA GLY A 270 -25.47 16.74 -4.02
C GLY A 270 -24.38 16.94 -5.08
N MET A 271 -23.63 18.03 -4.98
CA MET A 271 -22.46 18.29 -5.81
C MET A 271 -21.33 18.85 -4.96
N CYS A 272 -20.11 18.45 -5.28
CA CYS A 272 -18.90 19.00 -4.68
C CYS A 272 -18.51 20.32 -5.36
N ASP A 273 -17.89 21.25 -4.63
CA ASP A 273 -17.36 22.47 -5.22
C ASP A 273 -16.30 22.19 -6.31
N ALA A 274 -16.10 23.12 -7.24
CA ALA A 274 -15.23 22.93 -8.41
C ALA A 274 -13.74 22.65 -8.09
N ASN A 275 -13.30 22.85 -6.84
CA ASN A 275 -11.90 22.67 -6.42
C ASN A 275 -11.71 21.54 -5.41
N VAL A 276 -12.71 20.67 -5.22
CA VAL A 276 -12.62 19.51 -4.32
C VAL A 276 -12.78 18.22 -5.10
N LYS A 277 -12.06 17.19 -4.67
CA LYS A 277 -12.20 15.85 -5.23
C LYS A 277 -13.56 15.29 -4.82
N ALA A 278 -14.31 14.77 -5.79
CA ALA A 278 -15.54 14.05 -5.52
C ALA A 278 -15.25 12.56 -5.44
N ARG A 279 -15.70 11.95 -4.35
CA ARG A 279 -15.56 10.53 -4.05
C ARG A 279 -16.93 9.90 -3.96
N CYS A 280 -17.12 8.84 -4.73
CA CYS A 280 -18.33 8.05 -4.72
C CYS A 280 -18.12 6.78 -3.91
N GLU A 281 -18.85 6.60 -2.82
CA GLU A 281 -18.99 5.30 -2.18
C GLU A 281 -20.11 4.55 -2.89
N ALA A 282 -19.73 3.69 -3.84
CA ALA A 282 -20.68 2.91 -4.61
C ALA A 282 -21.28 1.80 -3.73
N MET A 283 -22.61 1.62 -3.76
CA MET A 283 -23.19 0.37 -3.30
C MET A 283 -22.82 -0.71 -4.32
N VAL A 284 -22.47 -1.91 -3.82
CA VAL A 284 -21.85 -3.11 -4.46
C VAL A 284 -22.33 -3.51 -5.88
N GLU A 285 -23.34 -2.86 -6.47
CA GLU A 285 -23.90 -3.15 -7.81
C GLU A 285 -23.87 -1.95 -8.78
N ALA A 286 -23.31 -0.80 -8.40
CA ALA A 286 -23.22 0.37 -9.26
C ALA A 286 -21.93 0.39 -10.08
N ASN A 287 -22.05 0.25 -11.40
CA ASN A 287 -20.95 0.46 -12.36
C ASN A 287 -20.66 1.97 -12.48
N VAL A 288 -19.94 2.54 -11.52
CA VAL A 288 -19.45 3.91 -11.61
C VAL A 288 -18.11 3.89 -12.36
N GLU A 289 -18.01 4.66 -13.45
CA GLU A 289 -16.75 4.82 -14.18
C GLU A 289 -15.76 5.64 -13.34
N CYS A 290 -14.81 4.94 -12.71
CA CYS A 290 -13.76 5.58 -11.92
C CYS A 290 -12.71 6.24 -12.81
N LYS A 291 -12.34 7.46 -12.47
CA LYS A 291 -11.23 8.19 -13.11
C LYS A 291 -10.30 8.71 -12.02
N GLY A 292 -9.18 8.01 -11.83
CA GLY A 292 -8.20 8.28 -10.78
C GLY A 292 -8.00 7.08 -9.86
N GLY A 293 -8.51 7.20 -8.63
CA GLY A 293 -8.27 6.26 -7.54
C GLY A 293 -9.46 5.36 -7.22
N CYS A 294 -9.16 4.12 -6.85
CA CYS A 294 -10.09 3.19 -6.23
C CYS A 294 -9.57 2.79 -4.84
N GLU A 295 -10.31 3.14 -3.78
CA GLU A 295 -10.13 2.58 -2.45
C GLU A 295 -10.98 1.31 -2.33
N GLY A 296 -10.35 0.15 -2.17
CA GLY A 296 -11.04 -1.13 -2.02
C GLY A 296 -10.57 -2.19 -3.00
N GLU A 297 -11.40 -3.20 -3.23
CA GLU A 297 -11.08 -4.28 -4.16
C GLU A 297 -11.40 -3.82 -5.60
N ALA A 298 -10.35 -3.49 -6.35
CA ALA A 298 -10.43 -3.21 -7.76
C ALA A 298 -10.45 -4.54 -8.53
N THR A 299 -11.59 -4.87 -9.14
CA THR A 299 -11.65 -6.02 -10.06
C THR A 299 -11.10 -5.58 -11.42
N PRO A 300 -10.03 -6.24 -11.92
CA PRO A 300 -9.43 -5.88 -13.20
C PRO A 300 -10.43 -6.10 -14.36
N PRO A 301 -10.24 -5.41 -15.50
CA PRO A 301 -11.05 -5.66 -16.69
C PRO A 301 -10.94 -7.13 -17.14
N MET A 302 -11.95 -7.60 -17.86
CA MET A 302 -11.88 -8.91 -18.52
C MET A 302 -10.76 -8.90 -19.56
N VAL A 303 -9.63 -9.51 -19.19
CA VAL A 303 -8.48 -9.77 -20.06
C VAL A 303 -8.32 -11.28 -20.23
N LYS A 304 -7.48 -11.69 -21.19
CA LYS A 304 -7.04 -13.10 -21.27
C LYS A 304 -6.46 -13.55 -19.92
N ALA A 305 -6.68 -14.82 -19.57
CA ALA A 305 -6.23 -15.39 -18.29
C ALA A 305 -4.71 -15.22 -18.06
N GLU A 306 -3.93 -15.20 -19.15
CA GLU A 306 -2.49 -14.96 -19.16
C GLU A 306 -2.12 -13.55 -18.66
N CYS A 307 -3.01 -12.58 -18.87
CA CYS A 307 -2.81 -11.17 -18.57
C CYS A 307 -3.37 -10.76 -17.22
N GLU A 308 -4.30 -11.51 -16.64
CA GLU A 308 -4.98 -11.17 -15.39
C GLU A 308 -3.98 -10.91 -14.26
N ALA A 309 -3.04 -11.82 -14.05
CA ALA A 309 -2.01 -11.69 -13.02
C ALA A 309 -1.07 -10.49 -13.25
N THR A 310 -0.76 -10.19 -14.51
CA THR A 310 0.10 -9.07 -14.90
C THR A 310 -0.59 -7.73 -14.65
N VAL A 311 -1.89 -7.64 -14.98
CA VAL A 311 -2.72 -6.46 -14.73
C VAL A 311 -2.90 -6.24 -13.22
N GLU A 312 -3.25 -7.30 -12.49
CA GLU A 312 -3.37 -7.25 -11.03
C GLU A 312 -2.06 -6.82 -10.39
N ALA A 313 -0.93 -7.35 -10.86
CA ALA A 313 0.39 -6.99 -10.35
C ALA A 313 0.73 -5.51 -10.55
N LYS A 314 0.55 -4.98 -11.75
CA LYS A 314 0.82 -3.57 -12.04
C LYS A 314 -0.13 -2.66 -11.25
N ALA A 315 -1.41 -3.01 -11.17
CA ALA A 315 -2.39 -2.26 -10.39
C ALA A 315 -2.01 -2.21 -8.91
N LYS A 316 -1.72 -3.36 -8.29
CA LYS A 316 -1.34 -3.46 -6.87
C LYS A 316 0.04 -2.86 -6.58
N ALA A 317 0.99 -2.93 -7.52
CA ALA A 317 2.29 -2.26 -7.41
C ALA A 317 2.15 -0.73 -7.35
N SER A 318 1.14 -0.18 -8.03
CA SER A 318 0.83 1.26 -8.04
C SER A 318 0.04 1.76 -6.83
N VAL A 319 -0.35 0.88 -5.91
CA VAL A 319 -1.16 1.27 -4.75
C VAL A 319 -0.43 2.29 -3.90
N GLU A 320 -1.06 3.41 -3.57
CA GLU A 320 -0.54 4.36 -2.59
C GLU A 320 -1.41 4.33 -1.34
N CYS A 321 -0.78 4.26 -0.16
CA CYS A 321 -1.48 4.23 1.11
C CYS A 321 -1.24 5.54 1.86
N THR A 322 -2.32 6.23 2.21
CA THR A 322 -2.28 7.48 2.97
C THR A 322 -2.08 7.17 4.46
N PRO A 323 -1.14 7.87 5.15
CA PRO A 323 -0.94 7.73 6.59
C PRO A 323 -2.25 7.92 7.36
N PRO A 324 -2.61 6.99 8.26
CA PRO A 324 -3.82 7.14 9.04
C PRO A 324 -3.63 8.21 10.11
N SER A 325 -4.75 8.71 10.60
CA SER A 325 -4.73 9.55 11.79
C SER A 325 -4.59 8.66 13.04
N VAL A 326 -3.51 8.90 13.79
CA VAL A 326 -3.19 8.18 15.03
C VAL A 326 -3.49 9.10 16.20
N GLU A 327 -4.11 8.62 17.27
CA GLU A 327 -4.32 9.31 18.54
C GLU A 327 -3.59 8.53 19.63
N ILE A 328 -2.74 9.21 20.40
CA ILE A 328 -1.98 8.62 21.49
C ILE A 328 -2.39 9.33 22.78
N THR A 329 -2.97 8.58 23.71
CA THR A 329 -3.35 9.08 25.04
C THR A 329 -2.60 8.32 26.13
N TRP A 330 -2.33 8.96 27.26
CA TRP A 330 -1.56 8.37 28.36
C TRP A 330 -1.89 9.02 29.71
N GLN A 331 -1.47 8.36 30.78
CA GLN A 331 -1.49 8.89 32.14
C GLN A 331 -0.06 8.95 32.67
N TRP A 332 0.31 10.04 33.36
CA TRP A 332 1.65 10.19 33.91
C TRP A 332 1.93 9.18 35.03
N SER A 333 3.16 8.68 35.07
CA SER A 333 3.63 7.93 36.23
C SER A 333 3.83 8.87 37.42
N ALA A 334 3.72 8.35 38.64
CA ALA A 334 4.04 9.12 39.85
C ALA A 334 5.50 9.65 39.88
N THR A 335 6.39 9.06 39.06
CA THR A 335 7.78 9.49 38.91
C THR A 335 7.91 10.79 38.14
N ILE A 336 7.08 11.00 37.11
CA ILE A 336 7.11 12.19 36.24
C ILE A 336 6.01 13.20 36.62
N ASP A 337 5.04 12.79 37.43
CA ASP A 337 3.98 13.68 37.89
C ASP A 337 4.58 14.87 38.69
N GLY A 338 4.46 16.08 38.12
CA GLY A 338 5.07 17.31 38.62
C GLY A 338 6.42 17.71 38.03
N ASP A 339 7.09 16.86 37.24
CA ASP A 339 8.32 17.24 36.51
C ASP A 339 7.98 17.80 35.11
N LEU A 340 7.85 19.12 35.02
CA LEU A 340 7.47 19.81 33.79
C LEU A 340 8.46 19.59 32.63
N GLN A 341 9.76 19.44 32.91
CA GLN A 341 10.76 19.26 31.87
C GLN A 341 10.72 17.83 31.31
N ALA A 342 10.60 16.83 32.19
CA ALA A 342 10.43 15.45 31.78
C ALA A 342 9.12 15.26 30.99
N GLN A 343 8.03 15.90 31.41
CA GLN A 343 6.76 15.89 30.68
C GLN A 343 6.89 16.53 29.29
N ALA A 344 7.57 17.67 29.18
CA ALA A 344 7.79 18.34 27.89
C ALA A 344 8.62 17.47 26.92
N ASN A 345 9.70 16.86 27.42
CA ASN A 345 10.54 15.94 26.63
C ASN A 345 9.77 14.70 26.17
N PHE A 346 8.90 14.16 27.02
CA PHE A 346 8.06 13.03 26.65
C PHE A 346 7.02 13.42 25.59
N ARG A 347 6.34 14.55 25.75
CA ARG A 347 5.38 15.06 24.74
C ARG A 347 6.05 15.29 23.38
N ALA A 348 7.25 15.89 23.37
CA ALA A 348 8.01 16.09 22.14
C ALA A 348 8.34 14.76 21.46
N TRP A 349 8.74 13.75 22.24
CA TRP A 349 8.96 12.41 21.72
C TRP A 349 7.68 11.76 21.18
N VAL A 350 6.56 11.80 21.92
CA VAL A 350 5.27 11.24 21.47
C VAL A 350 4.81 11.89 20.18
N ASN A 351 4.98 13.21 20.02
CA ASN A 351 4.60 13.91 18.79
C ASN A 351 5.41 13.43 17.58
N SER A 352 6.74 13.26 17.74
CA SER A 352 7.58 12.68 16.69
C SER A 352 7.18 11.23 16.41
N PHE A 353 7.02 10.43 17.46
CA PHE A 353 6.63 9.02 17.39
C PHE A 353 5.28 8.83 16.71
N ARG A 354 4.29 9.71 16.95
CA ARG A 354 2.98 9.70 16.30
C ARG A 354 3.09 9.82 14.78
N GLY A 355 3.94 10.71 14.29
CA GLY A 355 4.18 10.87 12.85
C GLY A 355 4.80 9.61 12.24
N GLN A 356 5.83 9.07 12.90
CA GLN A 356 6.49 7.85 12.41
C GLN A 356 5.58 6.61 12.47
N LEU A 357 4.73 6.54 13.50
CA LEU A 357 3.75 5.48 13.66
C LEU A 357 2.71 5.51 12.53
N ALA A 358 2.25 6.69 12.12
CA ALA A 358 1.34 6.84 10.98
C ALA A 358 2.01 6.41 9.66
N GLY A 359 3.24 6.86 9.41
CA GLY A 359 4.02 6.45 8.24
C GLY A 359 4.23 4.93 8.18
N LEU A 360 4.63 4.34 9.31
CA LEU A 360 4.84 2.90 9.44
C LEU A 360 3.56 2.09 9.22
N LEU A 361 2.40 2.56 9.70
CA LEU A 361 1.10 1.90 9.48
C LEU A 361 0.72 1.87 8.00
N ALA A 362 0.85 3.00 7.28
CA ALA A 362 0.58 3.05 5.85
C ALA A 362 1.55 2.20 5.03
N ALA A 363 2.85 2.26 5.33
CA ALA A 363 3.85 1.42 4.66
C ALA A 363 3.61 -0.07 4.92
N THR A 364 3.23 -0.45 6.15
CA THR A 364 2.87 -1.83 6.51
C THR A 364 1.63 -2.31 5.76
N ALA A 365 0.63 -1.45 5.56
CA ALA A 365 -0.56 -1.80 4.76
C ALA A 365 -0.20 -2.06 3.30
N LYS A 366 0.59 -1.17 2.68
CA LYS A 366 1.10 -1.38 1.31
C LYS A 366 1.93 -2.66 1.21
N ALA A 367 2.78 -2.93 2.20
CA ALA A 367 3.61 -4.14 2.25
C ALA A 367 2.79 -5.43 2.26
N LYS A 368 1.67 -5.46 2.99
CA LYS A 368 0.76 -6.63 3.01
C LYS A 368 0.12 -6.86 1.65
N ILE A 369 -0.36 -5.80 0.99
CA ILE A 369 -0.94 -5.87 -0.35
C ILE A 369 0.08 -6.45 -1.35
N LEU A 370 1.32 -5.97 -1.28
CA LEU A 370 2.41 -6.46 -2.13
C LEU A 370 2.85 -7.90 -1.77
N ALA A 371 2.85 -8.28 -0.49
CA ALA A 371 3.18 -9.63 -0.08
C ALA A 371 2.14 -10.65 -0.59
N ASP A 372 0.85 -10.31 -0.54
CA ASP A 372 -0.22 -11.14 -1.12
C ASP A 372 -0.07 -11.23 -2.66
N LEU A 373 0.28 -10.11 -3.30
CA LEU A 373 0.56 -10.09 -4.72
C LEU A 373 1.73 -11.01 -5.10
N ALA A 374 2.79 -11.07 -4.28
CA ALA A 374 3.95 -11.94 -4.55
C ALA A 374 3.53 -13.40 -4.71
N VAL A 375 2.61 -13.89 -3.88
CA VAL A 375 2.10 -15.26 -3.94
C VAL A 375 1.34 -15.51 -5.23
N ASN A 376 0.45 -14.58 -5.62
CA ASN A 376 -0.33 -14.68 -6.84
C ASN A 376 0.57 -14.62 -8.09
N LEU A 377 1.50 -13.67 -8.12
CA LEU A 377 2.40 -13.46 -9.26
C LEU A 377 3.37 -14.64 -9.45
N ALA A 378 3.89 -15.20 -8.36
CA ALA A 378 4.72 -16.40 -8.42
C ALA A 378 3.93 -17.62 -8.92
N GLY A 379 2.67 -17.77 -8.50
CA GLY A 379 1.78 -18.84 -8.98
C GLY A 379 1.40 -18.70 -10.46
N ALA A 380 1.25 -17.46 -10.95
CA ALA A 380 0.92 -17.17 -12.34
C ALA A 380 2.11 -17.30 -13.30
N ALA A 381 3.35 -17.24 -12.79
CA ALA A 381 4.56 -17.22 -13.60
C ALA A 381 4.66 -18.41 -14.57
N GLU A 382 4.41 -19.63 -14.10
CA GLU A 382 4.43 -20.82 -14.95
C GLU A 382 3.32 -20.81 -16.01
N GLY A 383 2.10 -20.40 -15.61
CA GLY A 383 0.94 -20.36 -16.51
C GLY A 383 1.08 -19.32 -17.62
N ALA A 384 1.60 -18.13 -17.29
CA ALA A 384 1.80 -17.04 -18.26
C ALA A 384 2.82 -17.43 -19.34
N VAL A 385 3.94 -18.04 -18.96
CA VAL A 385 4.97 -18.43 -19.94
C VAL A 385 4.58 -19.68 -20.72
N GLN A 386 4.00 -20.70 -20.06
CA GLN A 386 3.59 -21.94 -20.75
C GLN A 386 2.42 -21.71 -21.71
N GLY A 387 1.40 -20.95 -21.30
CA GLY A 387 0.25 -20.65 -22.16
C GLY A 387 0.67 -19.93 -23.45
N SER A 388 1.53 -18.92 -23.33
CA SER A 388 2.08 -18.24 -24.50
C SER A 388 2.95 -19.16 -25.39
N ILE A 389 3.57 -20.23 -24.87
CA ILE A 389 4.34 -21.19 -25.70
C ILE A 389 3.42 -22.14 -26.46
N GLU A 390 2.34 -22.59 -25.82
CA GLU A 390 1.36 -23.49 -26.45
C GLU A 390 0.70 -22.81 -27.66
N ASP A 391 0.38 -21.52 -27.54
CA ASP A 391 -0.20 -20.72 -28.64
C ASP A 391 0.78 -20.52 -29.81
N LEU A 392 2.09 -20.48 -29.55
CA LEU A 392 3.11 -20.33 -30.59
C LEU A 392 3.34 -21.60 -31.42
N SER A 393 2.89 -22.76 -30.94
CA SER A 393 3.11 -24.04 -31.62
C SER A 393 2.39 -24.16 -32.97
N VAL A 394 1.52 -23.22 -33.33
CA VAL A 394 0.65 -23.31 -34.50
C VAL A 394 1.15 -22.48 -35.70
N GLU A 395 1.75 -21.28 -35.51
CA GLU A 395 2.18 -20.39 -36.62
C GLU A 395 3.39 -19.46 -36.32
N ALA A 396 4.12 -19.65 -35.21
CA ALA A 396 5.15 -18.69 -34.81
C ALA A 396 6.36 -18.62 -35.75
N ASP A 397 6.87 -17.41 -35.98
CA ASP A 397 8.14 -17.23 -36.66
C ASP A 397 9.31 -17.64 -35.75
N LEU A 398 10.45 -18.01 -36.35
CA LEU A 398 11.63 -18.51 -35.64
C LEU A 398 12.13 -17.58 -34.53
N LYS A 399 12.02 -16.26 -34.73
CA LYS A 399 12.44 -15.27 -33.72
C LYS A 399 11.59 -15.39 -32.46
N THR A 400 10.29 -15.53 -32.65
CA THR A 400 9.34 -15.68 -31.55
C THR A 400 9.57 -16.98 -30.78
N SER A 401 9.86 -18.10 -31.46
CA SER A 401 10.19 -19.36 -30.79
C SER A 401 11.48 -19.29 -29.96
N ILE A 402 12.50 -18.58 -30.47
CA ILE A 402 13.75 -18.37 -29.73
C ILE A 402 13.51 -17.46 -28.52
N GLY A 403 12.76 -16.37 -28.69
CA GLY A 403 12.39 -15.47 -27.61
C GLY A 403 11.62 -16.16 -26.48
N ALA A 404 10.67 -17.02 -26.83
CA ALA A 404 9.96 -17.85 -25.85
C ALA A 404 10.92 -18.82 -25.11
N GLY A 405 11.91 -19.38 -25.80
CA GLY A 405 12.98 -20.15 -25.18
C GLY A 405 13.82 -19.33 -24.19
N CYS A 406 14.14 -18.08 -24.54
CA CYS A 406 14.83 -17.17 -23.63
C CYS A 406 14.00 -16.84 -22.38
N ALA A 407 12.69 -16.63 -22.55
CA ALA A 407 11.78 -16.40 -21.43
C ALA A 407 11.74 -17.59 -20.46
N LEU A 408 11.65 -18.82 -20.99
CA LEU A 408 11.68 -20.03 -20.15
C LEU A 408 12.95 -20.12 -19.29
N LEU A 409 14.09 -19.70 -19.84
CA LEU A 409 15.35 -19.69 -19.10
C LEU A 409 15.37 -18.63 -18.00
N GLN A 410 14.65 -17.52 -18.17
CA GLN A 410 14.55 -16.42 -17.19
C GLN A 410 13.44 -16.62 -16.15
N LEU A 411 12.50 -17.54 -16.39
CA LEU A 411 11.38 -17.77 -15.49
C LEU A 411 11.79 -18.15 -14.05
N PRO A 412 12.79 -19.02 -13.81
CA PRO A 412 13.26 -19.31 -12.45
C PRO A 412 13.80 -18.06 -11.75
N ASP A 413 14.50 -17.18 -12.47
CA ASP A 413 15.03 -15.93 -11.92
C ASP A 413 13.89 -14.97 -11.56
N ALA A 414 12.86 -14.87 -12.40
CA ALA A 414 11.66 -14.09 -12.10
C ALA A 414 10.97 -14.57 -10.81
N VAL A 415 10.76 -15.89 -10.68
CA VAL A 415 10.17 -16.49 -9.48
C VAL A 415 11.04 -16.25 -8.24
N ASN A 416 12.37 -16.34 -8.37
CA ASN A 416 13.30 -16.05 -7.28
C ASN A 416 13.22 -14.58 -6.84
N LEU A 417 13.13 -13.63 -7.77
CA LEU A 417 12.97 -12.20 -7.46
C LEU A 417 11.66 -11.93 -6.73
N ILE A 418 10.55 -12.50 -7.21
CA ILE A 418 9.23 -12.34 -6.57
C ILE A 418 9.27 -12.86 -5.13
N ASN A 419 9.80 -14.08 -4.94
CA ASN A 419 9.88 -14.70 -3.62
C ASN A 419 10.82 -13.95 -2.67
N ALA A 420 11.94 -13.44 -3.17
CA ALA A 420 12.87 -12.64 -2.38
C ALA A 420 12.21 -11.34 -1.91
N ALA A 421 11.58 -10.59 -2.82
CA ALA A 421 10.86 -9.36 -2.51
C ALA A 421 9.67 -9.59 -1.55
N GLY A 422 8.86 -10.62 -1.79
CA GLY A 422 7.76 -11.00 -0.89
C GLY A 422 8.23 -11.43 0.50
N GLY A 423 9.35 -12.16 0.57
CA GLY A 423 9.99 -12.53 1.82
C GLY A 423 10.51 -11.33 2.61
N GLN A 424 11.12 -10.36 1.92
CA GLN A 424 11.60 -9.10 2.50
C GLN A 424 10.46 -8.27 3.07
N LEU A 425 9.36 -8.10 2.31
CA LEU A 425 8.16 -7.41 2.79
C LEU A 425 7.57 -8.09 4.04
N THR A 426 7.49 -9.42 4.04
CA THR A 426 7.00 -10.20 5.19
C THR A 426 7.89 -9.98 6.44
N ALA A 427 9.21 -9.93 6.26
CA ALA A 427 10.14 -9.64 7.34
C ALA A 427 9.94 -8.21 7.89
N SER A 428 9.75 -7.23 7.02
CA SER A 428 9.54 -5.83 7.40
C SER A 428 8.19 -5.58 8.07
N VAL A 429 7.13 -6.27 7.64
CA VAL A 429 5.84 -6.28 8.36
C VAL A 429 5.99 -6.90 9.75
N THR A 430 6.77 -7.98 9.88
CA THR A 430 7.03 -8.64 11.17
C THR A 430 7.80 -7.71 12.11
N ALA A 431 8.85 -7.05 11.62
CA ALA A 431 9.62 -6.07 12.39
C ALA A 431 8.75 -4.89 12.87
N SER A 432 7.87 -4.38 11.99
CA SER A 432 6.89 -3.34 12.35
C SER A 432 5.93 -3.83 13.45
N GLY A 433 5.48 -5.08 13.34
CA GLY A 433 4.64 -5.74 14.34
C GLY A 433 5.30 -5.84 15.72
N GLU A 434 6.61 -6.08 15.79
CA GLU A 434 7.35 -6.09 17.07
C GLU A 434 7.36 -4.71 17.74
N VAL A 435 7.50 -3.64 16.96
CA VAL A 435 7.42 -2.26 17.47
C VAL A 435 6.00 -1.92 17.93
N PHE A 436 4.98 -2.34 17.17
CA PHE A 436 3.57 -2.15 17.58
C PHE A 436 3.22 -2.92 18.86
N ALA A 437 3.84 -4.08 19.10
CA ALA A 437 3.64 -4.83 20.33
C ALA A 437 4.13 -4.08 21.59
N ALA A 438 5.01 -3.09 21.47
CA ALA A 438 5.42 -2.25 22.60
C ALA A 438 4.35 -1.22 23.03
N ILE A 439 3.41 -0.88 22.13
CA ILE A 439 2.44 0.21 22.32
C ILE A 439 0.99 -0.28 22.41
N GLY A 440 0.72 -1.54 22.06
CA GLY A 440 -0.62 -2.15 22.10
C GLY A 440 -0.62 -3.45 22.92
N GLY A 441 -1.29 -3.39 24.07
CA GLY A 441 -1.73 -4.55 24.86
C GLY A 441 -3.25 -4.69 24.82
#